data_AF-A0A937SVN8-F1
#
_entry.id   AF-A0A937SVN8-F1
#
_cell.length_a   1.000
_cell.length_b   1.000
_cell.length_c   1.000
_cell.angle_alpha   90.00
_cell.angle_beta   90.00
_cell.angle_gamma   90.00
#
_symmetry.space_group_name_H-M   'P 1'
#
loop_
_entity.id
_entity.type
_entity.pdbx_description
1 polymer ?
#
loop_
_entity_poly.entity_id
_entity_poly.type
_entity_poly.pdbx_seq_one_letter_code
_entity_poly.pdbx_strand_id
1 'polypeptide(L)'
;MKKRLLIGMMMIAATAVFAEPQTTCPVMKGNKVNPKLYVDADGYRIYVCCGGCKKTIKADPKKYIEQMKAEGVELEKAPETKGDNTSAEKE
;
A
#
# COMPACT_ATOMS: atom_id res chain seq x y z
N MET A 1 -0.99 35.54 44.73
CA MET A 1 0.15 35.21 43.84
C MET A 1 0.90 34.01 44.39
N LYS A 2 1.18 33.02 43.54
CA LYS A 2 2.14 31.90 43.67
C LYS A 2 1.50 30.52 43.63
N LYS A 3 2.04 29.74 42.67
CA LYS A 3 2.03 28.28 42.50
C LYS A 3 0.87 27.77 41.62
N ARG A 4 1.04 27.92 40.30
CA ARG A 4 1.78 27.01 39.40
C ARG A 4 0.93 25.79 39.03
N LEU A 5 0.00 26.05 38.13
CA LEU A 5 -0.23 25.33 36.88
C LEU A 5 0.57 24.01 36.76
N LEU A 6 -0.06 22.90 37.16
CA LEU A 6 0.36 21.55 36.82
C LEU A 6 -0.16 21.24 35.41
N ILE A 7 0.59 21.64 34.38
CA ILE A 7 0.41 21.08 33.04
C ILE A 7 1.10 19.72 33.06
N GLY A 8 0.30 18.67 33.23
CA GLY A 8 0.73 17.29 33.05
C GLY A 8 1.19 17.09 31.61
N MET A 9 2.49 16.89 31.44
CA MET A 9 3.13 16.56 30.17
C MET A 9 2.79 15.11 29.81
N MET A 10 1.64 14.92 29.17
CA MET A 10 1.17 13.65 28.63
C MET A 10 2.04 13.30 27.41
N MET A 11 3.06 12.46 27.62
CA MET A 11 3.89 11.91 26.56
C MET A 11 3.08 10.89 25.75
N ILE A 12 2.72 11.28 24.52
CA ILE A 12 2.17 10.35 23.52
C ILE A 12 3.35 9.57 22.93
N ALA A 13 3.46 8.29 23.27
CA ALA A 13 4.37 7.38 22.60
C ALA A 13 3.81 7.05 21.20
N ALA A 14 4.42 7.62 20.16
CA ALA A 14 4.14 7.25 18.78
C ALA A 14 4.74 5.86 18.50
N THR A 15 3.91 4.82 18.54
CA THR A 15 4.30 3.49 18.07
C THR A 15 4.38 3.53 16.54
N ALA A 16 5.60 3.55 16.00
CA ALA A 16 5.83 3.32 14.58
C ALA A 16 5.53 1.85 14.28
N VAL A 17 4.41 1.57 13.60
CA VAL A 17 4.12 0.26 13.04
C VAL A 17 5.05 0.08 11.84
N PHE A 18 5.98 -0.86 11.95
CA PHE A 18 6.82 -1.27 10.82
C PHE A 18 5.98 -2.15 9.92
N ALA A 19 5.56 -1.61 8.80
CA ALA A 19 4.76 -2.35 7.85
C ALA A 19 5.64 -3.05 6.81
N GLU A 20 5.32 -4.30 6.49
CA GLU A 20 6.10 -5.11 5.56
C GLU A 20 5.72 -4.81 4.11
N PRO A 21 6.70 -4.67 3.20
CA PRO A 21 6.43 -4.41 1.80
C PRO A 21 5.72 -5.59 1.13
N GLN A 22 4.93 -5.31 0.10
CA GLN A 22 4.27 -6.34 -0.69
C GLN A 22 5.30 -7.23 -1.41
N THR A 23 5.43 -8.49 -0.98
CA THR A 23 6.33 -9.47 -1.59
C THR A 23 5.61 -10.52 -2.44
N THR A 24 4.30 -10.69 -2.24
CA THR A 24 3.48 -11.75 -2.85
C THR A 24 2.34 -11.18 -3.69
N CYS A 25 2.02 -11.85 -4.80
CA CYS A 25 0.91 -11.48 -5.68
C CYS A 25 -0.44 -11.63 -4.95
N PRO A 26 -1.31 -10.61 -4.96
CA PRO A 26 -2.57 -10.65 -4.22
C PRO A 26 -3.62 -11.54 -4.89
N VAL A 27 -3.49 -11.77 -6.20
CA VAL A 27 -4.40 -12.62 -6.98
C VAL A 27 -3.94 -14.07 -6.97
N MET A 28 -2.65 -14.31 -7.21
CA MET A 28 -2.04 -15.63 -7.19
C MET A 28 -1.14 -15.77 -5.97
N LYS A 29 -1.72 -16.18 -4.84
CA LYS A 29 -0.99 -16.39 -3.58
C LYS A 29 0.16 -17.38 -3.77
N GLY A 30 1.30 -17.11 -3.13
CA GLY A 30 2.52 -17.91 -3.23
C GLY A 30 3.48 -17.50 -4.36
N ASN A 31 3.03 -16.71 -5.33
CA ASN A 31 3.92 -16.17 -6.36
C ASN A 31 4.55 -14.85 -5.92
N LYS A 32 5.88 -14.74 -6.07
CA LYS A 32 6.59 -13.48 -5.84
C LYS A 32 6.14 -12.41 -6.82
N VAL A 33 6.03 -11.17 -6.34
CA VAL A 33 5.73 -10.03 -7.21
C VAL A 33 6.92 -9.70 -8.10
N ASN A 34 6.64 -9.09 -9.26
CA ASN A 34 7.65 -8.45 -10.07
C ASN A 34 7.54 -6.93 -9.85
N PRO A 35 8.57 -6.25 -9.32
CA PRO A 35 8.52 -4.81 -9.06
C PRO A 35 8.34 -3.96 -10.34
N LYS A 36 8.61 -4.51 -11.52
CA LYS A 36 8.33 -3.86 -12.81
C LYS A 36 6.86 -3.97 -13.24
N LEU A 37 6.07 -4.82 -12.59
CA LEU A 37 4.67 -5.06 -12.94
C LEU A 37 3.76 -4.68 -11.78
N TYR A 38 3.05 -3.57 -11.97
CA TYR A 38 2.13 -3.04 -10.98
C TYR A 38 0.86 -2.48 -11.62
N VAL A 39 -0.13 -2.24 -10.76
CA VAL A 39 -1.37 -1.52 -11.03
C VAL A 39 -1.51 -0.44 -9.97
N ASP A 40 -1.56 0.81 -10.41
CA ASP A 40 -1.87 1.94 -9.54
C ASP A 40 -3.40 2.15 -9.54
N ALA A 41 -4.04 2.02 -8.37
CA ALA A 41 -5.49 2.12 -8.19
C ALA A 41 -5.87 2.51 -6.75
N ASP A 42 -6.96 3.26 -6.57
CA ASP A 42 -7.40 3.79 -5.26
C ASP A 42 -6.30 4.50 -4.43
N GLY A 43 -5.32 5.12 -5.11
CA GLY A 43 -4.20 5.80 -4.46
C GLY A 43 -3.07 4.89 -3.98
N TYR A 44 -3.14 3.58 -4.27
CA TYR A 44 -2.11 2.61 -3.92
C TYR A 44 -1.55 1.91 -5.15
N ARG A 45 -0.31 1.46 -5.03
CA ARG A 45 0.39 0.64 -6.01
C ARG A 45 0.30 -0.82 -5.59
N ILE A 46 -0.26 -1.65 -6.48
CA ILE A 46 -0.45 -3.08 -6.30
C ILE A 46 0.48 -3.82 -7.24
N TYR A 47 1.49 -4.49 -6.71
CA TYR A 47 2.41 -5.30 -7.51
C TYR A 47 1.81 -6.65 -7.89
N VAL A 48 2.21 -7.18 -9.04
CA VAL A 48 1.75 -8.48 -9.54
C VAL A 48 2.91 -9.35 -9.99
N CYS A 49 2.74 -10.67 -9.94
CA CYS A 49 3.74 -11.61 -10.45
C CYS A 49 3.86 -11.57 -11.98
N CYS A 50 2.76 -11.25 -12.69
CA CYS A 50 2.69 -11.22 -14.15
C CYS A 50 1.58 -10.27 -14.65
N GLY A 51 1.54 -10.01 -15.96
CA GLY A 51 0.55 -9.11 -16.57
C GLY A 51 -0.90 -9.62 -16.58
N GLY A 52 -1.13 -10.91 -16.33
CA GLY A 52 -2.45 -11.54 -16.50
C GLY A 52 -3.53 -11.00 -15.56
N CYS A 53 -3.17 -10.67 -14.33
CA CYS A 53 -4.13 -10.26 -13.30
C CYS A 53 -4.38 -8.74 -13.25
N LYS A 54 -3.69 -7.94 -14.09
CA LYS A 54 -3.81 -6.47 -14.07
C LYS A 54 -5.25 -5.99 -14.29
N LYS A 55 -6.00 -6.62 -15.20
CA LYS A 55 -7.40 -6.28 -15.49
C LYS A 55 -8.33 -6.60 -14.31
N THR A 56 -8.13 -7.76 -13.68
CA THR A 56 -8.93 -8.17 -12.51
C THR A 56 -8.74 -7.22 -11.33
N ILE A 57 -7.49 -6.80 -11.08
CA ILE A 57 -7.20 -5.82 -10.03
C ILE A 57 -7.83 -4.48 -10.34
N LYS A 58 -7.80 -4.01 -11.59
CA LYS A 58 -8.48 -2.76 -11.98
C LYS A 58 -9.99 -2.82 -11.86
N ALA A 59 -10.61 -3.99 -11.97
CA ALA A 59 -12.04 -4.16 -11.84
C ALA A 59 -12.52 -4.04 -10.37
N ASP A 60 -11.72 -4.53 -9.42
CA ASP A 60 -12.02 -4.42 -7.99
C ASP A 60 -10.73 -4.21 -7.16
N PRO A 61 -10.12 -3.02 -7.25
CA PRO A 61 -8.87 -2.73 -6.56
C PRO A 61 -9.00 -2.74 -5.04
N LYS A 62 -10.11 -2.22 -4.52
CA LYS A 62 -10.40 -2.17 -3.07
C LYS A 62 -10.37 -3.55 -2.43
N LYS A 63 -10.96 -4.56 -3.07
CA LYS A 63 -10.91 -5.93 -2.56
C LYS A 63 -9.49 -6.41 -2.28
N TYR A 64 -8.56 -6.17 -3.19
CA TYR A 64 -7.17 -6.62 -3.05
C TYR A 64 -6.39 -5.77 -2.04
N ILE A 65 -6.68 -4.47 -1.97
CA ILE A 65 -6.08 -3.55 -0.99
C ILE A 65 -6.47 -3.98 0.42
N GLU A 66 -7.77 -4.17 0.68
CA GLU A 66 -8.26 -4.54 2.00
C GLU A 66 -7.78 -5.93 2.41
N GLN A 67 -7.72 -6.87 1.45
CA GLN A 67 -7.13 -8.18 1.69
C GLN A 67 -5.65 -8.09 2.12
N MET A 68 -4.84 -7.29 1.43
CA MET A 68 -3.43 -7.14 1.78
C MET A 68 -3.24 -6.43 3.13
N LYS A 69 -4.02 -5.39 3.43
CA LYS A 69 -4.02 -4.77 4.75
C LYS A 69 -4.39 -5.76 5.86
N ALA A 70 -5.38 -6.62 5.63
CA ALA A 70 -5.76 -7.67 6.58
C ALA A 70 -4.64 -8.71 6.77
N GLU A 71 -3.81 -8.92 5.76
CA GLU A 71 -2.60 -9.76 5.82
C GLU A 71 -1.38 -9.02 6.43
N GLY A 72 -1.54 -7.76 6.87
CA GLY A 72 -0.46 -6.94 7.42
C GLY A 72 0.51 -6.38 6.37
N VAL A 73 0.17 -6.51 5.09
CA VAL A 73 0.94 -5.96 3.97
C VAL A 73 0.55 -4.51 3.77
N GLU A 74 1.53 -3.62 3.85
CA GLU A 74 1.30 -2.21 3.51
C GLU A 74 1.66 -1.96 2.05
N LEU A 75 0.72 -1.33 1.36
CA LEU A 75 0.87 -1.00 -0.05
C LEU A 75 1.64 0.31 -0.19
N GLU A 76 2.52 0.35 -1.18
CA GLU A 76 3.14 1.61 -1.61
C GLU A 76 2.05 2.57 -2.09
N LYS A 77 2.18 3.86 -1.76
CA LYS A 77 1.28 4.89 -2.29
C LYS A 77 1.57 5.11 -3.77
N ALA A 78 0.53 5.13 -4.59
CA ALA A 78 0.68 5.47 -6.00
C ALA A 78 1.08 6.96 -6.14
N PRO A 79 1.94 7.32 -7.10
CA PRO A 79 2.24 8.71 -7.38
C PRO A 79 0.96 9.45 -7.79
N GLU A 80 0.74 10.66 -7.26
CA GLU A 80 -0.49 11.47 -7.47
C GLU A 80 -0.67 12.02 -8.90
N THR A 81 0.16 11.57 -9.86
CA THR A 81 -0.08 11.84 -11.28
C THR A 81 -1.31 11.05 -11.71
N LYS A 82 -2.45 11.75 -11.81
CA LYS A 82 -3.72 11.34 -12.41
C LYS A 82 -3.62 10.03 -13.20
N GLY A 83 -4.34 9.02 -12.71
CA GLY A 83 -4.34 7.66 -13.24
C GLY A 83 -4.81 7.59 -14.68
N ASP A 84 -3.88 7.81 -15.61
CA ASP A 84 -3.96 7.45 -17.02
C ASP A 84 -2.76 6.56 -17.33
N ASN A 85 -2.90 5.29 -16.93
CA ASN A 85 -2.42 4.04 -17.55
C ASN A 85 -1.19 3.98 -18.51
N THR A 86 -0.23 4.90 -18.44
CA THR A 86 1.04 4.83 -19.16
C THR A 86 2.20 5.10 -18.20
N SER A 87 2.76 4.04 -17.63
CA SER A 87 4.12 4.00 -17.09
C SER A 87 4.37 2.61 -16.51
N ALA A 88 4.68 1.65 -17.38
CA ALA A 88 5.58 0.50 -17.15
C ALA A 88 5.64 -0.44 -18.37
N GLU A 89 5.48 0.09 -19.58
CA GLU A 89 5.83 -0.62 -20.81
C GLU A 89 6.99 0.15 -21.45
N LYS A 90 8.19 -0.12 -20.93
CA LYS A 90 9.45 0.18 -21.61
C LYS A 90 10.53 -0.74 -21.05
N GLU A 91 10.62 -1.92 -21.63
CA GLU A 91 11.75 -2.45 -22.41
C GLU A 91 11.43 -3.86 -22.91
#